data_AF-A0A3A9HQB2-F1
#
_entry.id   AF-A0A3A9HQB2-F1
#
_cell.length_a   1.000
_cell.length_b   1.000
_cell.length_c   1.000
_cell.angle_alpha   90.00
_cell.angle_beta   90.00
_cell.angle_gamma   90.00
#
_symmetry.space_group_name_H-M   'P 1'
#
loop_
_entity.id
_entity.type
_entity.pdbx_description
1 polymer ?
#
loop_
_entity_poly.entity_id
_entity_poly.type
_entity_poly.pdbx_seq_one_letter_code
_entity_poly.pdbx_strand_id
1 'polypeptide(L)' 'MKELSYETTDLGKEFIIMNKHLTLAERKAIESALNRRESLRSIASTVLKSPSTISREIRKHAETV' A
#
# COMPACT_ATOMS: atom_id res chain seq x y z
N MET A 1 14.13 -23.41 8.74
CA MET A 1 14.07 -21.99 9.13
C MET A 1 13.01 -21.84 10.21
N LYS A 2 13.30 -21.05 11.24
CA LYS A 2 12.50 -20.95 12.46
C LYS A 2 11.15 -20.29 12.19
N GLU A 3 10.12 -20.86 12.83
CA GLU A 3 8.71 -20.43 12.93
C GLU A 3 8.52 -18.92 13.12
N LEU A 4 7.43 -18.40 12.54
CA LEU A 4 6.72 -17.27 13.13
C LEU A 4 5.21 -17.44 12.91
N SER A 5 4.66 -18.42 13.62
CA SER A 5 3.24 -18.53 13.92
C SER A 5 2.87 -17.41 14.90
N TYR A 6 1.92 -16.56 14.55
CA TYR A 6 1.32 -15.61 15.47
C TYR A 6 -0.02 -16.19 15.93
N GLU A 7 -0.04 -16.81 17.09
CA GLU A 7 -1.29 -17.07 17.80
C GLU A 7 -1.78 -15.74 18.38
N THR A 8 -2.84 -15.18 17.80
CA THR A 8 -3.45 -13.94 18.32
C THR A 8 -4.64 -14.32 19.18
N THR A 9 -4.47 -14.16 20.50
CA THR A 9 -5.54 -14.32 21.48
C THR A 9 -6.62 -13.24 21.34
N ASP A 10 -7.82 -13.66 21.70
CA ASP A 10 -9.11 -12.97 21.69
C ASP A 10 -9.08 -11.50 22.15
N LEU A 11 -9.97 -10.71 21.52
CA LEU A 11 -10.48 -9.39 21.91
C LEU A 11 -9.59 -8.16 21.62
N GLY A 12 -9.84 -7.53 20.45
CA GLY A 12 -9.91 -6.07 20.39
C GLY A 12 -9.01 -5.32 19.40
N LYS A 13 -8.21 -6.00 18.57
CA LYS A 13 -7.40 -5.31 17.55
C LYS A 13 -7.39 -6.08 16.24
N GLU A 14 -8.28 -5.68 15.33
CA GLU A 14 -8.13 -5.87 13.88
C GLU A 14 -6.83 -5.16 13.43
N PHE A 15 -5.67 -5.73 13.78
CA PHE A 15 -4.38 -5.25 13.29
C PHE A 15 -4.30 -5.68 11.84
N ILE A 16 -4.76 -4.80 10.93
CA ILE A 16 -4.55 -4.95 9.50
C ILE A 16 -3.05 -5.22 9.33
N ILE A 17 -2.70 -6.44 8.91
CA ILE A 17 -1.33 -6.80 8.58
C ILE A 17 -0.95 -5.90 7.40
N MET A 18 -0.31 -4.77 7.71
CA MET A 18 0.13 -3.81 6.70
C MET A 18 1.25 -4.47 5.93
N ASN A 19 0.89 -5.11 4.82
CA ASN A 19 1.85 -5.68 3.89
C ASN A 19 2.88 -4.59 3.52
N LYS A 20 4.16 -4.90 3.76
CA LYS A 20 5.31 -4.02 3.52
C LYS A 20 5.43 -3.60 2.05
N HIS A 21 4.88 -4.41 1.14
CA HIS A 21 4.94 -4.23 -0.29
C HIS A 21 3.56 -3.93 -0.87
N LEU A 22 3.54 -3.14 -1.95
CA LEU A 22 2.34 -2.92 -2.75
C LEU A 22 2.00 -4.19 -3.56
N THR A 23 0.80 -4.69 -3.34
CA THR A 23 0.17 -5.72 -4.17
C THR A 23 -0.13 -5.17 -5.57
N LEU A 24 -0.38 -6.05 -6.54
CA LEU A 24 -0.75 -5.64 -7.89
C LEU A 24 -2.04 -4.80 -7.92
N ALA A 25 -3.02 -5.15 -7.09
CA ALA A 25 -4.28 -4.41 -7.00
C ALA A 25 -4.06 -2.98 -6.48
N GLU A 26 -3.25 -2.81 -5.44
CA GLU A 26 -2.90 -1.49 -4.91
C GLU A 26 -2.16 -0.64 -5.96
N ARG A 27 -1.26 -1.23 -6.77
CA ARG A 27 -0.58 -0.52 -7.87
C ARG A 27 -1.56 -0.03 -8.94
N LYS A 28 -2.49 -0.89 -9.37
CA LYS A 28 -3.54 -0.51 -10.33
C LYS A 28 -4.45 0.59 -9.78
N ALA A 29 -4.73 0.57 -8.48
CA ALA A 29 -5.49 1.62 -7.82
C ALA A 29 -4.74 2.96 -7.82
N ILE A 30 -3.42 2.94 -7.54
CA ILE A 30 -2.55 4.12 -7.64
C ILE A 30 -2.57 4.68 -9.07
N GLU A 31 -2.34 3.84 -10.08
CA GLU A 31 -2.35 4.24 -11.49
C GLU A 31 -3.68 4.87 -11.91
N SER A 32 -4.79 4.23 -11.55
CA SER A 32 -6.14 4.73 -11.85
C SER A 32 -6.39 6.10 -11.19
N ALA A 33 -5.96 6.27 -9.94
CA ALA A 33 -6.13 7.53 -9.22
C ALA A 33 -5.24 8.66 -9.77
N LEU A 34 -4.04 8.34 -10.26
CA LEU A 34 -3.18 9.30 -10.96
C LEU A 34 -3.80 9.75 -12.28
N ASN A 35 -4.42 8.84 -13.04
CA ASN A 35 -5.17 9.18 -14.25
C ASN A 35 -6.36 10.11 -13.95
N ARG A 36 -6.96 9.98 -12.76
CA ARG A 36 -7.98 10.90 -12.24
C ARG A 36 -7.42 12.20 -11.63
N ARG A 37 -6.10 12.40 -11.66
CA ARG A 37 -5.38 13.55 -11.06
C ARG A 37 -5.63 13.71 -9.57
N GLU A 38 -5.87 12.61 -8.85
CA GLU A 38 -5.98 12.65 -7.40
C GLU A 38 -4.66 13.04 -6.74
N SER A 39 -4.74 13.71 -5.58
CA SER A 39 -3.54 14.08 -4.82
C SER A 39 -2.90 12.86 -4.17
N LEU A 40 -1.58 12.89 -3.98
CA LEU A 40 -0.83 11.82 -3.31
C LEU A 40 -1.39 11.47 -1.92
N ARG A 41 -1.91 12.46 -1.19
CA ARG A 41 -2.52 12.25 0.12
C ARG A 41 -3.83 11.45 0.01
N SER A 42 -4.68 11.77 -0.96
CA SER A 42 -5.93 11.05 -1.25
C SER A 42 -5.64 9.60 -1.64
N ILE A 43 -4.64 9.39 -2.50
CA ILE A 43 -4.25 8.05 -2.95
C ILE A 43 -3.73 7.23 -1.77
N ALA A 44 -2.87 7.83 -0.93
CA ALA A 44 -2.33 7.19 0.26
C ALA A 44 -3.42 6.74 1.25
N SER A 45 -4.43 7.59 1.49
CA SER A 45 -5.56 7.21 2.36
C SER A 45 -6.40 6.08 1.78
N THR A 46 -6.65 6.08 0.46
CA THR A 46 -7.47 5.05 -0.19
C THR A 46 -6.78 3.71 -0.25
N VAL A 47 -5.47 3.69 -0.48
CA VAL A 47 -4.65 2.49 -0.59
C VAL A 47 -4.13 2.00 0.78
N LEU A 48 -4.43 2.75 1.86
CA LEU A 48 -3.97 2.48 3.22
C LEU A 48 -2.43 2.30 3.30
N LYS A 49 -1.70 3.16 2.58
CA LYS A 49 -0.22 3.22 2.60
C LYS A 49 0.25 4.63 2.89
N SER A 50 1.52 4.75 3.27
CA SER A 50 2.13 6.06 3.48
C SER A 50 2.29 6.83 2.15
N PRO A 51 2.18 8.17 2.15
CA PRO A 51 2.46 8.97 0.95
C PRO A 51 3.85 8.71 0.35
N SER A 52 4.85 8.41 1.19
CA SER A 52 6.21 8.10 0.71
C SER A 52 6.30 6.76 -0.02
N THR A 53 5.47 5.77 0.36
CA THR A 53 5.29 4.52 -0.39
C THR A 53 4.72 4.82 -1.78
N ILE A 54 3.67 5.64 -1.86
CA ILE A 54 3.05 6.04 -3.14
C ILE A 54 4.07 6.79 -4.01
N SER A 55 4.78 7.78 -3.47
CA SER A 55 5.82 8.53 -4.20
C SER A 55 6.95 7.66 -4.72
N ARG A 56 7.30 6.58 -4.01
CA ARG A 56 8.35 5.65 -4.46
C ARG A 56 7.86 4.78 -5.61
N GLU A 57 6.61 4.31 -5.54
CA GLU A 57 6.01 3.53 -6.63
C GLU A 57 5.92 4.36 -7.91
N ILE A 58 5.45 5.61 -7.80
CA ILE A 58 5.33 6.53 -8.94
C ILE A 58 6.68 6.76 -9.60
N ARG A 59 7.72 7.10 -8.82
CA ARG A 59 9.07 7.32 -9.37
C ARG A 59 9.59 6.08 -10.10
N LYS A 60 9.43 4.90 -9.49
CA LYS A 60 9.89 3.65 -10.07
C LYS A 60 9.26 3.35 -11.43
N HIS A 61 7.98 3.68 -11.62
CA HIS A 61 7.24 3.38 -12.85
C HIS A 61 7.27 4.53 -13.87
N ALA A 62 7.55 5.76 -13.43
CA ALA A 62 7.77 6.91 -14.33
C ALA A 62 9.08 6.79 -15.12
N GLU A 63 10.09 6.09 -14.58
CA GLU A 63 11.37 5.85 -15.26
C GLU A 63 11.29 4.80 -16.39
N THR A 64 10.19 4.06 -16.48
CA THR A 64 10.04 2.93 -17.42
C THR A 64 9.16 3.24 -18.63
N VAL A 65 8.72 4.49 -18.79
CA VAL A 65 7.89 4.98 -19.92
C VAL A 65 8.68 5.88 -20.84
#